data_AF-A0A7S0NHD4-F1
#
_entry.id   AF-A0A7S0NHD4-F1
#
_cell.length_a   1.000
_cell.length_b   1.000
_cell.length_c   1.000
_cell.angle_alpha   90.00
_cell.angle_beta   90.00
_cell.angle_gamma   90.00
#
_symmetry.space_group_name_H-M   'P 1'
#
loop_
_entity.id
_entity.type
_entity.pdbx_description
1 polymer ?
#
loop_
_entity_poly.entity_id
_entity_poly.type
_entity_poly.pdbx_seq_one_letter_code
_entity_poly.pdbx_strand_id
1 'polypeptide(L)'
;MGVASSAHALPGADDPARAIPPGELEMGLGIHGEPGAFTAPAAPVAGVVAEMLETIVDEERGYMRCLHDVARRKSLDGEEKTKVCVMVNSLGSTPLMELHVAARAAREWLSSHDLNPVRVYSGSFMTALDMTGFSVTLCQVDSARLARIDAPTGAPAWPVVARTVSVPVPVPASPLGEEEDPVAAARARGDEPEPPKTECGALAKKAILGAAEMLKMAEDELTDADAKVGDGDCGTTHARGARALEEDV
;
A
#
# COMPACT_ATOMS: atom_id res chain seq x y z
N MET A 1 -7.74 -14.25 -14.11
CA MET A 1 -9.00 -14.12 -13.33
C MET A 1 -9.15 -12.67 -12.88
N GLY A 2 -10.36 -12.10 -12.93
CA GLY A 2 -10.66 -10.75 -12.42
C GLY A 2 -11.33 -10.79 -11.05
N VAL A 3 -11.30 -9.68 -10.32
CA VAL A 3 -12.08 -9.42 -9.11
C VAL A 3 -12.53 -7.96 -9.12
N ALA A 4 -13.76 -7.69 -8.69
CA ALA A 4 -14.29 -6.33 -8.60
C ALA A 4 -15.09 -6.11 -7.32
N SER A 5 -14.95 -4.93 -6.70
CA SER A 5 -15.81 -4.42 -5.63
C SER A 5 -16.91 -3.50 -6.17
N SER A 6 -16.76 -2.98 -7.40
CA SER A 6 -17.82 -2.30 -8.13
C SER A 6 -17.70 -2.58 -9.62
N ALA A 7 -18.83 -2.81 -10.30
CA ALA A 7 -18.86 -2.82 -11.76
C ALA A 7 -18.73 -1.39 -12.30
N HIS A 8 -18.48 -1.26 -13.60
CA HIS A 8 -18.43 0.05 -14.26
C HIS A 8 -19.82 0.63 -14.52
N ALA A 9 -19.90 1.94 -14.71
CA ALA A 9 -21.06 2.60 -15.30
C ALA A 9 -20.85 2.80 -16.81
N LEU A 10 -21.91 2.58 -17.59
CA LEU A 10 -21.89 2.94 -19.00
C LEU A 10 -22.05 4.47 -19.14
N PRO A 11 -21.41 5.12 -20.12
CA PRO A 11 -21.59 6.55 -20.34
C PRO A 11 -23.07 6.91 -20.52
N GLY A 12 -23.59 7.78 -19.65
CA GLY A 12 -24.99 8.21 -19.65
C GLY A 12 -25.95 7.29 -18.90
N ALA A 13 -25.46 6.24 -18.23
CA ALA A 13 -26.24 5.46 -17.27
C ALA A 13 -26.12 6.08 -15.86
N ASP A 14 -27.22 6.04 -15.11
CA ASP A 14 -27.25 6.49 -13.70
C ASP A 14 -26.72 5.41 -12.75
N ASP A 15 -26.84 4.14 -13.13
CA ASP A 15 -26.49 2.98 -12.32
C ASP A 15 -25.32 2.18 -12.93
N PRO A 16 -24.53 1.46 -12.11
CA PRO A 16 -23.51 0.57 -12.62
C PRO A 16 -24.12 -0.59 -13.42
N ALA A 17 -23.36 -1.13 -14.37
CA ALA A 17 -23.74 -2.29 -15.19
C ALA A 17 -24.16 -3.50 -14.34
N ARG A 18 -23.65 -3.58 -13.10
CA ARG A 18 -24.05 -4.59 -12.10
C ARG A 18 -23.86 -4.05 -10.69
N ALA A 19 -24.84 -4.30 -9.83
CA ALA A 19 -24.71 -4.04 -8.41
C ALA A 19 -23.81 -5.10 -7.74
N ILE A 20 -22.81 -4.63 -7.00
CA ILE A 20 -22.00 -5.44 -6.08
C ILE A 20 -22.21 -4.82 -4.70
N PRO A 21 -22.77 -5.56 -3.71
CA PRO A 21 -23.03 -5.00 -2.39
C PRO A 21 -21.75 -4.53 -1.68
N PRO A 22 -21.82 -3.48 -0.85
CA PRO A 22 -20.70 -3.08 -0.01
C PRO A 22 -20.22 -4.24 0.87
N GLY A 23 -18.90 -4.46 0.91
CA GLY A 23 -18.31 -5.57 1.66
C GLY A 23 -18.33 -6.91 0.93
N GLU A 24 -18.73 -6.95 -0.34
CA GLU A 24 -18.62 -8.12 -1.22
C GLU A 24 -17.65 -7.86 -2.38
N LEU A 25 -17.17 -8.95 -2.96
CA LEU A 25 -16.32 -9.00 -4.14
C LEU A 25 -16.93 -9.96 -5.15
N GLU A 26 -17.02 -9.54 -6.41
CA GLU A 26 -17.37 -10.44 -7.51
C GLU A 26 -16.09 -11.05 -8.09
N MET A 27 -15.97 -12.37 -7.95
CA MET A 27 -14.81 -13.15 -8.37
C MET A 27 -15.02 -13.69 -9.77
N GLY A 28 -14.11 -13.40 -10.69
CA GLY A 28 -14.18 -13.83 -12.09
C GLY A 28 -15.08 -12.99 -12.98
N LEU A 29 -15.46 -11.78 -12.56
CA LEU A 29 -16.28 -10.86 -13.34
C LEU A 29 -15.66 -10.52 -14.71
N GLY A 30 -16.52 -10.44 -15.74
CA GLY A 30 -16.13 -10.06 -17.11
C GLY A 30 -15.94 -8.55 -17.30
N ILE A 31 -15.17 -8.16 -18.33
CA ILE A 31 -14.82 -6.76 -18.60
C ILE A 31 -16.00 -5.92 -19.12
N HIS A 32 -17.15 -6.52 -19.42
CA HIS A 32 -18.38 -5.81 -19.75
C HIS A 32 -19.42 -5.93 -18.61
N GLY A 33 -18.98 -6.25 -17.40
CA GLY A 33 -19.85 -6.33 -16.23
C GLY A 33 -20.67 -7.62 -16.18
N GLU A 34 -20.30 -8.62 -17.00
CA GLU A 34 -20.92 -9.94 -16.95
C GLU A 34 -20.73 -10.57 -15.55
N PRO A 35 -21.70 -11.36 -15.06
CA PRO A 35 -21.56 -12.06 -13.79
C PRO A 35 -20.26 -12.86 -13.72
N GLY A 36 -19.61 -12.81 -12.55
CA GLY A 36 -18.43 -13.60 -12.28
C GLY A 36 -18.76 -15.07 -12.04
N ALA A 37 -17.74 -15.81 -11.64
CA ALA A 37 -17.86 -17.21 -11.26
C ALA A 37 -18.59 -17.36 -9.91
N PHE A 38 -18.35 -16.45 -8.96
CA PHE A 38 -18.98 -16.44 -7.64
C PHE A 38 -18.80 -15.09 -6.93
N THR A 39 -19.57 -14.87 -5.86
CA THR A 39 -19.38 -13.76 -4.92
C THR A 39 -18.66 -14.25 -3.65
N ALA A 40 -17.85 -13.38 -3.05
CA ALA A 40 -17.19 -13.63 -1.77
C ALA A 40 -17.23 -12.37 -0.90
N PRO A 41 -17.20 -12.50 0.44
CA PRO A 41 -16.98 -11.35 1.31
C PRO A 41 -15.64 -10.67 1.00
N ALA A 42 -15.57 -9.36 1.21
CA ALA A 42 -14.33 -8.62 1.13
C ALA A 42 -13.30 -9.20 2.11
N ALA A 43 -12.09 -9.39 1.62
CA ALA A 43 -10.99 -9.98 2.35
C ALA A 43 -9.70 -9.16 2.14
N PRO A 44 -8.68 -9.33 3.00
CA PRO A 44 -7.37 -8.75 2.75
C PRO A 44 -6.86 -9.13 1.36
N VAL A 45 -6.23 -8.18 0.65
CA VAL A 45 -5.75 -8.36 -0.74
C VAL A 45 -4.89 -9.61 -0.91
N ALA A 46 -4.09 -9.96 0.09
CA ALA A 46 -3.29 -11.19 0.06
C ALA A 46 -4.14 -12.46 -0.06
N GLY A 47 -5.26 -12.53 0.66
CA GLY A 47 -6.22 -13.63 0.57
C GLY A 47 -6.95 -13.66 -0.77
N VAL A 48 -7.40 -12.50 -1.26
CA VAL A 48 -8.05 -12.39 -2.58
C VAL A 48 -7.12 -12.85 -3.70
N VAL A 49 -5.86 -12.39 -3.69
CA VAL A 49 -4.86 -12.78 -4.69
C VAL A 49 -4.52 -14.27 -4.59
N ALA A 50 -4.43 -14.82 -3.38
CA ALA A 50 -4.23 -16.26 -3.18
C ALA A 50 -5.37 -17.06 -3.82
N GLU A 51 -6.63 -16.71 -3.53
CA GLU A 51 -7.80 -17.39 -4.10
C GLU A 51 -7.86 -17.28 -5.63
N MET A 52 -7.51 -16.12 -6.19
CA MET A 52 -7.41 -15.94 -7.65
C MET A 52 -6.33 -16.84 -8.25
N LEU A 53 -5.15 -16.91 -7.64
CA LEU A 53 -4.03 -17.72 -8.12
C LEU A 53 -4.28 -19.21 -7.96
N GLU A 54 -4.83 -19.64 -6.83
CA GLU A 54 -5.30 -21.00 -6.59
C GLU A 54 -6.31 -21.42 -7.65
N THR A 55 -7.31 -20.57 -7.92
CA THR A 55 -8.31 -20.84 -8.98
C THR A 55 -7.66 -20.92 -10.37
N ILE A 56 -6.64 -20.11 -10.65
CA ILE A 56 -5.92 -20.14 -11.94
C ILE A 56 -5.11 -21.45 -12.11
N VAL A 57 -4.49 -21.96 -11.04
CA VAL A 57 -3.63 -23.16 -11.10
C VAL A 57 -4.37 -24.47 -10.81
N ASP A 58 -5.64 -24.42 -10.41
CA ASP A 58 -6.47 -25.58 -10.10
C ASP A 58 -6.68 -26.48 -11.35
N GLU A 59 -6.16 -27.71 -11.28
CA GLU A 59 -6.26 -28.71 -12.35
C GLU A 59 -7.67 -29.29 -12.49
N GLU A 60 -8.44 -29.38 -11.40
CA GLU A 60 -9.77 -30.00 -11.34
C GLU A 60 -10.84 -29.06 -11.89
N ARG A 61 -10.72 -27.75 -11.60
CA ARG A 61 -11.65 -26.72 -12.11
C ARG A 61 -11.50 -26.48 -13.61
N GLY A 62 -10.39 -26.91 -14.21
CA GLY A 62 -10.24 -26.96 -15.67
C GLY A 62 -10.09 -25.61 -16.37
N TYR A 63 -9.90 -24.51 -15.63
CA TYR A 63 -9.75 -23.17 -16.21
C TYR A 63 -8.51 -23.06 -17.12
N MET A 64 -7.47 -23.88 -16.92
CA MET A 64 -6.24 -23.84 -17.72
C MET A 64 -5.67 -25.23 -18.08
N ARG A 65 -6.23 -25.93 -19.09
CA ARG A 65 -5.56 -27.11 -19.68
C ARG A 65 -4.19 -26.81 -20.30
N CYS A 66 -3.96 -25.56 -20.74
CA CYS A 66 -2.70 -25.15 -21.35
C CYS A 66 -1.59 -24.78 -20.33
N LEU A 67 -1.86 -24.84 -19.02
CA LEU A 67 -0.86 -24.71 -17.95
C LEU A 67 -0.64 -26.02 -17.18
N HIS A 68 -1.03 -27.17 -17.75
CA HIS A 68 -0.84 -28.48 -17.13
C HIS A 68 0.63 -28.76 -16.73
N ASP A 69 1.60 -28.11 -17.38
CA ASP A 69 3.01 -28.17 -17.00
C ASP A 69 3.36 -27.25 -15.81
N VAL A 70 2.67 -26.12 -15.62
CA VAL A 70 2.81 -25.24 -14.44
C VAL A 70 2.27 -25.91 -13.19
N ALA A 71 1.08 -26.51 -13.27
CA ALA A 71 0.46 -27.19 -12.14
C ALA A 71 1.27 -28.43 -11.70
N ARG A 72 1.91 -29.12 -12.66
CA ARG A 72 2.92 -30.15 -12.40
C ARG A 72 4.30 -29.62 -12.00
N ARG A 73 4.47 -28.29 -11.94
CA ARG A 73 5.73 -27.58 -11.66
C ARG A 73 6.88 -28.03 -12.55
N LYS A 74 6.58 -28.51 -13.76
CA LYS A 74 7.59 -28.90 -14.74
C LYS A 74 8.06 -27.67 -15.48
N SER A 75 9.30 -27.27 -15.21
CA SER A 75 9.96 -26.24 -15.98
C SER A 75 10.09 -26.65 -17.45
N LEU A 76 9.74 -25.75 -18.37
CA LEU A 76 9.88 -25.96 -19.81
C LEU A 76 11.35 -26.05 -20.24
N ASP A 77 12.24 -25.45 -19.45
CA ASP A 77 13.70 -25.43 -19.68
C ASP A 77 14.43 -26.48 -18.81
N GLY A 78 13.71 -27.33 -18.05
CA GLY A 78 14.31 -28.32 -17.15
C GLY A 78 14.89 -27.74 -15.85
N GLU A 79 14.64 -26.46 -15.55
CA GLU A 79 15.06 -25.81 -14.29
C GLU A 79 14.24 -26.29 -13.08
N GLU A 80 14.78 -26.06 -11.88
CA GLU A 80 14.16 -26.47 -10.62
C GLU A 80 12.83 -25.77 -10.32
N LYS A 81 12.69 -24.50 -10.75
CA LYS A 81 11.46 -23.70 -10.59
C LYS A 81 10.85 -23.36 -11.94
N THR A 82 9.52 -23.38 -12.01
CA THR A 82 8.80 -23.03 -13.24
C THR A 82 8.77 -21.51 -13.41
N LYS A 83 9.33 -21.00 -14.53
CA LYS A 83 9.31 -19.57 -14.84
C LYS A 83 7.93 -19.11 -15.28
N VAL A 84 7.47 -18.01 -14.70
CA VAL A 84 6.19 -17.38 -15.05
C VAL A 84 6.33 -15.87 -15.19
N CYS A 85 5.55 -15.28 -16.10
CA CYS A 85 5.24 -13.87 -16.09
C CYS A 85 3.90 -13.68 -15.37
N VAL A 86 3.80 -12.69 -14.48
CA VAL A 86 2.54 -12.31 -13.82
C VAL A 86 2.18 -10.88 -14.18
N MET A 87 0.91 -10.65 -14.50
CA MET A 87 0.36 -9.33 -14.78
C MET A 87 -0.79 -9.06 -13.81
N VAL A 88 -0.67 -7.97 -13.05
CA VAL A 88 -1.71 -7.40 -12.21
C VAL A 88 -2.26 -6.17 -12.93
N ASN A 89 -3.44 -6.33 -13.49
CA ASN A 89 -4.07 -5.35 -14.36
C ASN A 89 -5.19 -4.62 -13.63
N SER A 90 -5.20 -3.29 -13.68
CA SER A 90 -6.37 -2.50 -13.26
C SER A 90 -7.55 -2.74 -14.20
N LEU A 91 -8.74 -2.91 -13.64
CA LEU A 91 -9.98 -2.90 -14.40
C LEU A 91 -10.53 -1.48 -14.58
N GLY A 92 -9.89 -0.45 -14.02
CA GLY A 92 -10.33 0.93 -14.19
C GLY A 92 -9.85 1.81 -13.06
N SER A 93 -10.67 1.91 -12.02
CA SER A 93 -10.54 2.89 -10.93
C SER A 93 -9.71 2.41 -9.74
N THR A 94 -9.14 1.20 -9.77
CA THR A 94 -8.24 0.73 -8.70
C THR A 94 -6.95 1.56 -8.66
N PRO A 95 -6.62 2.20 -7.51
CA PRO A 95 -5.42 2.99 -7.35
C PRO A 95 -4.13 2.20 -7.59
N LEU A 96 -3.12 2.84 -8.17
CA LEU A 96 -1.82 2.20 -8.44
C LEU A 96 -1.16 1.62 -7.18
N MET A 97 -1.31 2.28 -6.03
CA MET A 97 -0.79 1.77 -4.76
C MET A 97 -1.43 0.43 -4.35
N GLU A 98 -2.74 0.25 -4.60
CA GLU A 98 -3.43 -1.01 -4.33
C GLU A 98 -3.00 -2.10 -5.30
N LEU A 99 -2.80 -1.78 -6.58
CA LEU A 99 -2.24 -2.72 -7.56
C LEU A 99 -0.84 -3.18 -7.15
N HIS A 100 -0.03 -2.32 -6.55
CA HIS A 100 1.29 -2.72 -6.03
C HIS A 100 1.19 -3.62 -4.80
N VAL A 101 0.19 -3.42 -3.93
CA VAL A 101 -0.10 -4.37 -2.84
C VAL A 101 -0.50 -5.73 -3.42
N ALA A 102 -1.36 -5.78 -4.43
CA ALA A 102 -1.75 -7.00 -5.11
C ALA A 102 -0.56 -7.67 -5.85
N ALA A 103 0.30 -6.89 -6.51
CA ALA A 103 1.50 -7.39 -7.17
C ALA A 103 2.51 -7.97 -6.17
N ARG A 104 2.67 -7.35 -4.99
CA ARG A 104 3.48 -7.91 -3.91
C ARG A 104 2.92 -9.25 -3.44
N ALA A 105 1.62 -9.31 -3.15
CA ALA A 105 0.95 -10.54 -2.73
C ALA A 105 1.09 -11.66 -3.79
N ALA A 106 0.92 -11.33 -5.07
CA ALA A 106 1.07 -12.30 -6.16
C ALA A 106 2.50 -12.83 -6.25
N ARG A 107 3.50 -11.94 -6.16
CA ARG A 107 4.92 -12.35 -6.18
C ARG A 107 5.28 -13.25 -4.99
N GLU A 108 4.82 -12.91 -3.79
CA GLU A 108 5.06 -13.68 -2.57
C GLU A 108 4.40 -15.07 -2.66
N TRP A 109 3.12 -15.12 -3.06
CA TRP A 109 2.39 -16.36 -3.27
C TRP A 109 3.06 -17.24 -4.33
N LEU A 110 3.43 -16.70 -5.50
CA LEU A 110 4.09 -17.48 -6.55
C LEU A 110 5.41 -18.09 -6.05
N SER A 111 6.21 -17.30 -5.33
CA SER A 111 7.51 -17.73 -4.80
C SER A 111 7.38 -18.85 -3.78
N SER A 112 6.29 -18.89 -3.00
CA SER A 112 6.01 -19.96 -2.03
C SER A 112 5.41 -21.23 -2.66
N HIS A 113 5.07 -21.20 -3.96
CA HIS A 113 4.46 -22.32 -4.68
C HIS A 113 5.38 -22.89 -5.79
N ASP A 114 6.69 -22.70 -5.67
CA ASP A 114 7.73 -23.12 -6.63
C ASP A 114 7.61 -22.50 -8.03
N LEU A 115 6.92 -21.37 -8.13
CA LEU A 115 6.84 -20.56 -9.34
C LEU A 115 7.81 -19.38 -9.23
N ASN A 116 8.61 -19.18 -10.27
CA ASN A 116 9.57 -18.10 -10.36
C ASN A 116 8.98 -16.95 -11.21
N PRO A 117 8.49 -15.87 -10.60
CA PRO A 117 8.00 -14.71 -11.35
C PRO A 117 9.18 -13.94 -11.98
N VAL A 118 9.52 -14.28 -13.22
CA VAL A 118 10.63 -13.66 -13.97
C VAL A 118 10.28 -12.27 -14.49
N ARG A 119 8.98 -11.96 -14.64
CA ARG A 119 8.46 -10.61 -14.95
C ARG A 119 7.19 -10.37 -14.14
N VAL A 120 7.08 -9.19 -13.57
CA VAL A 120 5.89 -8.71 -12.84
C VAL A 120 5.43 -7.41 -13.52
N TYR A 121 4.23 -7.42 -14.07
CA TYR A 121 3.58 -6.26 -14.67
C TYR A 121 2.50 -5.74 -13.73
N SER A 122 2.44 -4.43 -13.52
CA SER A 122 1.40 -3.80 -12.69
C SER A 122 0.99 -2.49 -13.33
N GLY A 123 -0.30 -2.29 -13.57
CA GLY A 123 -0.82 -1.10 -14.25
C GLY A 123 -2.14 -1.35 -14.99
N SER A 124 -2.53 -0.42 -15.85
CA SER A 124 -3.74 -0.53 -16.67
C SER A 124 -3.40 -0.99 -18.08
N PHE A 125 -3.73 -2.23 -18.40
CA PHE A 125 -3.46 -2.85 -19.72
C PHE A 125 -4.76 -3.14 -20.47
N MET A 126 -5.80 -3.58 -19.75
CA MET A 126 -7.13 -3.86 -20.27
C MET A 126 -8.17 -3.50 -19.20
N THR A 127 -8.72 -2.31 -19.33
CA THR A 127 -9.72 -1.76 -18.40
C THR A 127 -11.14 -2.10 -18.83
N ALA A 128 -12.06 -1.98 -17.90
CA ALA A 128 -13.51 -1.98 -18.05
C ALA A 128 -14.05 -0.64 -17.51
N LEU A 129 -13.82 0.44 -18.26
CA LEU A 129 -14.20 1.82 -17.87
C LEU A 129 -13.74 2.18 -16.44
N ASP A 130 -14.67 2.52 -15.55
CA ASP A 130 -14.44 2.95 -14.16
C ASP A 130 -14.62 1.82 -13.14
N MET A 131 -14.60 0.56 -13.57
CA MET A 131 -14.70 -0.61 -12.69
C MET A 131 -13.64 -0.57 -11.58
N THR A 132 -14.07 -0.73 -10.34
CA THR A 132 -13.18 -0.85 -9.19
C THR A 132 -12.83 -2.32 -9.02
N GLY A 133 -11.65 -2.70 -9.48
CA GLY A 133 -11.20 -4.09 -9.47
C GLY A 133 -9.87 -4.27 -10.20
N PHE A 134 -9.33 -5.47 -10.07
CA PHE A 134 -8.11 -5.85 -10.78
C PHE A 134 -8.20 -7.28 -11.30
N SER A 135 -7.35 -7.62 -12.26
CA SER A 135 -7.19 -8.98 -12.73
C SER A 135 -5.75 -9.45 -12.60
N VAL A 136 -5.61 -10.75 -12.37
CA VAL A 136 -4.32 -11.44 -12.34
C VAL A 136 -4.26 -12.41 -13.51
N THR A 137 -3.20 -12.28 -14.28
CA THR A 137 -2.86 -13.17 -15.40
C THR A 137 -1.53 -13.83 -15.12
N LEU A 138 -1.46 -15.14 -15.33
CA LEU A 138 -0.23 -15.92 -15.31
C LEU A 138 0.09 -16.46 -16.70
N CYS A 139 1.37 -16.40 -17.08
CA CYS A 139 1.87 -16.99 -18.31
C CYS A 139 3.16 -17.77 -18.00
N GLN A 140 3.15 -19.09 -18.19
CA GLN A 140 4.38 -19.87 -18.16
C GLN A 140 5.29 -19.46 -19.32
N VAL A 141 6.58 -19.35 -19.07
CA VAL A 141 7.55 -18.97 -20.09
C VAL A 141 8.74 -19.92 -20.11
N ASP A 142 9.21 -20.22 -21.31
CA ASP A 142 10.55 -20.72 -21.57
C ASP A 142 11.45 -19.54 -21.99
N SER A 143 12.73 -19.83 -22.22
CA SER A 143 13.69 -18.81 -22.65
C SER A 143 13.30 -18.14 -23.98
N ALA A 144 12.70 -18.87 -24.92
CA ALA A 144 12.31 -18.34 -26.23
C ALA A 144 11.05 -17.44 -26.16
N ARG A 145 10.08 -17.78 -25.30
CA ARG A 145 8.87 -17.00 -25.06
C ARG A 145 9.19 -15.74 -24.27
N LEU A 146 10.05 -15.84 -23.26
CA LEU A 146 10.52 -14.68 -22.52
C LEU A 146 11.24 -13.68 -23.43
N ALA A 147 12.10 -14.17 -24.33
CA ALA A 147 12.77 -13.32 -25.32
C ALA A 147 11.79 -12.56 -26.25
N ARG A 148 10.65 -13.17 -26.60
CA ARG A 148 9.59 -12.51 -27.39
C ARG A 148 8.83 -11.46 -26.59
N ILE A 149 8.52 -11.75 -25.32
CA ILE A 149 7.87 -10.80 -24.41
C ILE A 149 8.75 -9.57 -24.17
N ASP A 150 10.06 -9.78 -24.07
CA ASP A 150 11.05 -8.72 -23.85
C ASP A 150 11.47 -7.98 -25.14
N ALA A 151 11.01 -8.41 -26.32
CA ALA A 151 11.42 -7.83 -27.58
C ALA A 151 10.98 -6.34 -27.67
N PRO A 152 11.84 -5.44 -28.19
CA PRO A 152 11.47 -4.04 -28.38
C PRO A 152 10.20 -3.90 -29.21
N THR A 153 9.33 -2.98 -28.81
CA THR A 153 8.07 -2.69 -29.50
C THR A 153 7.80 -1.18 -29.49
N GLY A 154 7.14 -0.68 -30.53
CA GLY A 154 6.62 0.68 -30.60
C GLY A 154 5.21 0.83 -30.01
N ALA A 155 4.66 -0.23 -29.40
CA ALA A 155 3.33 -0.19 -28.80
C ALA A 155 3.29 0.78 -27.62
N PRO A 156 2.39 1.78 -27.61
CA PRO A 156 2.45 2.92 -26.70
C PRO A 156 2.23 2.55 -25.22
N ALA A 157 1.50 1.47 -24.95
CA ALA A 157 1.13 1.04 -23.61
C ALA A 157 1.84 -0.27 -23.18
N TRP A 158 2.79 -0.79 -23.98
CA TRP A 158 3.54 -1.97 -23.56
C TRP A 158 4.60 -1.56 -22.52
N PRO A 159 4.58 -2.14 -21.31
CA PRO A 159 5.44 -1.69 -20.23
C PRO A 159 6.90 -2.10 -20.49
N VAL A 160 7.83 -1.17 -20.25
CA VAL A 160 9.25 -1.50 -20.20
C VAL A 160 9.54 -2.07 -18.82
N VAL A 161 9.72 -3.39 -18.74
CA VAL A 161 10.00 -4.06 -17.46
C VAL A 161 11.49 -4.23 -17.24
N ALA A 162 11.91 -3.94 -16.01
CA ALA A 162 13.28 -4.18 -15.56
C ALA A 162 13.61 -5.67 -15.75
N ARG A 163 14.66 -5.94 -16.53
CA ARG A 163 15.12 -7.30 -16.82
C ARG A 163 16.00 -7.88 -15.71
N THR A 164 16.41 -7.02 -14.78
CA THR A 164 17.30 -7.34 -13.67
C THR A 164 16.51 -7.72 -12.42
N VAL A 165 17.04 -8.68 -11.66
CA VAL A 165 16.57 -8.97 -10.31
C VAL A 165 16.83 -7.73 -9.44
N SER A 166 15.77 -7.10 -8.93
CA SER A 166 15.93 -6.09 -7.88
C SER A 166 16.46 -6.79 -6.64
N VAL A 167 17.70 -6.52 -6.27
CA VAL A 167 18.18 -6.83 -4.92
C VAL A 167 17.36 -5.95 -3.97
N PRO A 168 16.76 -6.51 -2.90
CA PRO A 168 16.07 -5.68 -1.91
C PRO A 168 17.05 -4.62 -1.41
N VAL A 169 16.75 -3.35 -1.66
CA VAL A 169 17.47 -2.25 -1.03
C VAL A 169 16.98 -2.23 0.41
N PRO A 170 17.86 -2.42 1.42
CA PRO A 170 17.45 -2.25 2.81
C PRO A 170 16.79 -0.89 2.95
N VAL A 171 15.59 -0.84 3.54
CA VAL A 171 14.99 0.44 3.90
C VAL A 171 15.99 1.11 4.83
N PRO A 172 16.56 2.28 4.46
CA PRO A 172 17.45 2.98 5.36
C PRO A 172 16.70 3.20 6.67
N ALA A 173 17.35 2.90 7.80
CA ALA A 173 16.80 3.23 9.10
C ALA A 173 16.37 4.71 9.08
N SER A 174 15.24 5.02 9.71
CA SER A 174 14.77 6.40 9.79
C SER A 174 15.93 7.29 10.27
N PRO A 175 16.23 8.42 9.60
CA PRO A 175 17.22 9.36 10.09
C PRO A 175 16.78 10.00 11.42
N LEU A 176 15.51 9.83 11.81
CA LEU A 176 15.10 9.82 13.21
C LEU A 176 15.65 8.53 13.85
N GLY A 177 16.97 8.46 13.99
CA GLY A 177 17.54 7.62 15.04
C GLY A 177 16.98 8.09 16.38
N GLU A 178 17.13 7.25 17.39
CA GLU A 178 17.03 7.64 18.79
C GLU A 178 18.14 8.67 19.08
N GLU A 179 18.11 9.86 18.48
CA GLU A 179 18.75 11.01 19.09
C GLU A 179 17.95 11.25 20.35
N GLU A 180 18.40 10.60 21.43
CA GLU A 180 17.94 10.90 22.78
C GLU A 180 18.09 12.40 22.95
N ASP A 181 16.95 13.08 23.02
CA ASP A 181 16.91 14.47 23.48
C ASP A 181 17.66 14.50 24.81
N PRO A 182 18.82 15.20 24.89
CA PRO A 182 19.68 15.16 26.07
C PRO A 182 18.94 15.65 27.32
N VAL A 183 17.88 16.45 27.13
CA VAL A 183 17.01 16.93 28.20
C VAL A 183 16.03 15.83 28.63
N ALA A 184 15.41 15.11 27.69
CA ALA A 184 14.58 13.94 28.00
C ALA A 184 15.39 12.81 28.67
N ALA A 185 16.64 12.58 28.25
CA ALA A 185 17.54 11.60 28.84
C ALA A 185 18.00 11.99 30.26
N ALA A 186 18.23 13.29 30.52
CA ALA A 186 18.52 13.80 31.87
C ALA A 186 17.32 13.66 32.81
N ARG A 187 16.10 13.97 32.33
CA ARG A 187 14.85 13.75 33.08
C ARG A 187 14.62 12.27 33.41
N ALA A 188 14.88 11.35 32.46
CA ALA A 188 14.74 9.92 32.69
C ALA A 188 15.70 9.38 33.78
N ARG A 189 16.83 10.07 34.02
CA ARG A 189 17.77 9.78 35.12
C ARG A 189 17.38 10.44 36.44
N GLY A 190 16.36 11.30 36.45
CA GLY A 190 15.94 12.08 37.62
C GLY A 190 16.83 13.28 37.92
N ASP A 191 17.60 13.75 36.94
CA ASP A 191 18.44 14.95 37.08
C ASP A 191 17.51 16.19 37.15
N GLU A 192 17.55 16.96 38.24
CA GLU A 192 16.82 18.23 38.34
C GLU A 192 17.54 19.34 37.53
N PRO A 193 16.79 20.29 36.93
CA PRO A 193 17.40 21.43 36.24
C PRO A 193 18.31 22.25 37.18
N GLU A 194 19.55 22.52 36.76
CA GLU A 194 20.46 23.36 37.55
C GLU A 194 19.88 24.78 37.73
N PRO A 195 19.91 25.35 38.96
CA PRO A 195 19.42 26.70 39.17
C PRO A 195 20.30 27.74 38.43
N PRO A 196 19.70 28.87 38.00
CA PRO A 196 20.44 29.90 37.28
C PRO A 196 21.58 30.48 38.13
N LYS A 197 22.78 30.51 37.55
CA LYS A 197 24.03 30.95 38.20
C LYS A 197 24.22 32.48 38.22
N THR A 198 23.33 33.22 37.58
CA THR A 198 23.39 34.69 37.44
C THR A 198 22.04 35.33 37.72
N GLU A 199 22.05 36.61 38.12
CA GLU A 199 20.84 37.41 38.32
C GLU A 199 20.00 37.51 37.04
N CYS A 200 20.65 37.71 35.89
CA CYS A 200 19.99 37.70 34.58
C CYS A 200 19.33 36.34 34.28
N GLY A 201 19.96 35.23 34.64
CA GLY A 201 19.38 33.89 34.49
C GLY A 201 18.15 33.68 35.37
N ALA A 202 18.17 34.18 36.60
CA ALA A 202 17.02 34.12 37.51
C ALA A 202 15.83 34.95 36.97
N LEU A 203 16.11 36.12 36.40
CA LEU A 203 15.09 36.94 35.73
C LEU A 203 14.52 36.25 34.48
N ALA A 204 15.36 35.63 33.66
CA ALA A 204 14.93 34.90 32.48
C ALA A 204 14.04 33.70 32.84
N LYS A 205 14.42 32.89 33.84
CA LYS A 205 13.60 31.78 34.37
C LYS A 205 12.22 32.27 34.82
N LYS A 206 12.18 33.37 35.58
CA LYS A 206 10.91 33.96 36.05
C LYS A 206 10.03 34.43 34.88
N ALA A 207 10.61 35.03 33.85
CA ALA A 207 9.87 35.48 32.66
C ALA A 207 9.31 34.31 31.84
N ILE A 208 10.10 33.24 31.66
CA ILE A 208 9.69 32.04 30.93
C ILE A 208 8.53 31.35 31.64
N LEU A 209 8.64 31.11 32.95
CA LEU A 209 7.56 30.51 33.74
C LEU A 209 6.31 31.38 33.76
N GLY A 210 6.46 32.71 33.82
CA GLY A 210 5.34 33.63 33.70
C GLY A 210 4.62 33.57 32.34
N ALA A 211 5.38 33.46 31.25
CA ALA A 211 4.81 33.30 29.91
C ALA A 211 4.14 31.93 29.73
N ALA A 212 4.73 30.85 30.26
CA ALA A 212 4.17 29.51 30.24
C ALA A 212 2.81 29.46 30.97
N GLU A 213 2.72 30.07 32.16
CA GLU A 213 1.46 30.15 32.91
C GLU A 213 0.38 30.90 32.12
N MET A 214 0.72 32.03 31.50
CA MET A 214 -0.23 32.77 30.65
C MET A 214 -0.72 31.96 29.46
N LEU A 215 0.15 31.18 28.82
CA LEU A 215 -0.23 30.31 27.69
C LEU A 215 -1.16 29.17 28.14
N LYS A 216 -0.93 28.57 29.33
CA LYS A 216 -1.85 27.57 29.89
C LYS A 216 -3.20 28.19 30.26
N MET A 217 -3.22 29.39 30.84
CA MET A 217 -4.47 30.10 31.19
C MET A 217 -5.28 30.48 29.94
N ALA A 218 -4.61 30.74 28.82
CA ALA A 218 -5.26 31.07 27.55
C ALA A 218 -5.67 29.83 26.73
N GLU A 219 -5.50 28.60 27.25
CA GLU A 219 -5.77 27.35 26.52
C GLU A 219 -7.19 27.34 25.92
N ASP A 220 -8.22 27.58 26.72
CA ASP A 220 -9.61 27.55 26.25
C ASP A 220 -9.92 28.67 25.25
N GLU A 221 -9.43 29.89 25.48
CA GLU A 221 -9.68 31.05 24.62
C GLU A 221 -9.00 30.90 23.25
N LEU A 222 -7.75 30.44 23.24
CA LEU A 222 -7.00 30.20 22.01
C LEU A 222 -7.58 29.04 21.22
N THR A 223 -8.03 27.98 21.90
CA THR A 223 -8.70 26.83 21.28
C THR A 223 -10.05 27.25 20.66
N ASP A 224 -10.87 28.04 21.37
CA ASP A 224 -12.14 28.56 20.83
C ASP A 224 -11.94 29.53 19.66
N ALA A 225 -10.92 30.39 19.71
CA ALA A 225 -10.59 31.31 18.63
C ALA A 225 -10.14 30.56 17.38
N ASP A 226 -9.29 29.55 17.54
CA ASP A 226 -8.78 28.72 16.46
C ASP A 226 -9.86 27.83 15.85
N ALA A 227 -10.75 27.22 16.66
CA ALA A 227 -11.83 26.37 16.17
C ALA A 227 -12.83 27.07 15.22
N LYS A 228 -12.83 28.41 15.16
CA LYS A 228 -13.70 29.18 14.25
C LYS A 228 -13.23 29.11 12.79
N VAL A 229 -11.93 28.98 12.54
CA VAL A 229 -11.35 29.05 11.18
C VAL A 229 -10.17 28.08 10.93
N GLY A 230 -9.60 27.51 11.98
CA GLY A 230 -8.52 26.53 12.01
C GLY A 230 -9.00 25.14 12.46
N ASP A 231 -8.10 24.34 13.02
CA ASP A 231 -8.36 22.98 13.47
C ASP A 231 -8.73 22.88 14.96
N GLY A 232 -8.62 24.00 15.69
CA GLY A 232 -9.08 24.10 17.08
C GLY A 232 -8.13 23.42 18.05
N ASP A 233 -6.84 23.39 17.75
CA ASP A 233 -5.83 22.81 18.64
C ASP A 233 -4.85 23.83 19.21
N CYS A 234 -4.85 25.07 18.70
CA CYS A 234 -3.84 26.08 19.01
C CYS A 234 -3.60 26.27 20.52
N GLY A 235 -4.66 26.41 21.32
CA GLY A 235 -4.53 26.55 22.77
C GLY A 235 -3.95 25.30 23.44
N THR A 236 -4.43 24.11 23.05
CA THR A 236 -3.90 22.84 23.57
C THR A 236 -2.43 22.61 23.19
N THR A 237 -2.01 23.03 22.00
CA THR A 237 -0.63 22.97 21.50
C THR A 237 0.27 23.91 22.30
N HIS A 238 -0.15 25.15 22.53
CA HIS A 238 0.60 26.12 23.35
C HIS A 238 0.67 25.72 24.82
N ALA A 239 -0.43 25.22 25.41
CA ALA A 239 -0.46 24.74 26.79
C ALA A 239 0.46 23.51 26.98
N ARG A 240 0.52 22.62 25.99
CA ARG A 240 1.47 21.49 25.99
C ARG A 240 2.92 21.96 25.98
N GLY A 241 3.25 22.91 25.11
CA GLY A 241 4.59 23.53 25.08
C GLY A 241 4.94 24.24 26.39
N ALA A 242 3.98 24.95 27.00
CA ALA A 242 4.15 25.61 28.27
C ALA A 242 4.43 24.64 29.43
N ARG A 243 3.69 23.53 29.52
CA ARG A 243 3.95 22.47 30.52
C ARG A 243 5.34 21.85 30.33
N ALA A 244 5.74 21.61 29.08
CA ALA A 244 7.07 21.08 28.77
C ALA A 244 8.19 22.04 29.23
N LEU A 245 8.01 23.35 29.04
CA LEU A 245 8.96 24.37 29.50
C LEU A 245 9.07 24.46 31.03
N GLU A 246 7.97 24.26 31.77
CA GLU A 246 8.01 24.25 33.23
C GLU A 246 8.80 23.08 33.80
N GLU A 247 8.78 21.95 33.09
CA GLU A 247 9.57 20.77 33.44
C GLU A 247 11.06 20.93 33.05
N ASP A 248 11.40 21.87 32.15
CA ASP A 248 12.76 22.11 31.64
C ASP A 248 13.58 23.14 32.44
N VAL A 249 12.92 24.08 33.13
CA VAL A 249 13.55 25.33 33.60
C VAL A 249 13.67 25.44 35.11
#